data_AF-A0A0B1RSF3-F1
#
_entry.id   AF-A0A0B1RSF3-F1
#
_cell.length_a   1.000
_cell.length_b   1.000
_cell.length_c   1.000
_cell.angle_alpha   90.00
_cell.angle_beta   90.00
_cell.angle_gamma   90.00
#
_symmetry.space_group_name_H-M   'P 1'
#
loop_
_entity.id
_entity.type
_entity.pdbx_description
1 polymer ?
#
loop_
_entity_poly.entity_id
_entity_poly.type
_entity_poly.pdbx_seq_one_letter_code
_entity_poly.pdbx_strand_id
1 'polypeptide(L)'
;MIRCDFCSTERREQYKCPRCNANYCSLRCYRSEKHSNCSESFYKECIKEQLEGRHFEGGSEKQKQDTFEERMKKYLNGEIEDLPGASASGAAGEGEPLDSDDEEPEGSCSFPSKENEYLQKVVEETIDDYVLDEDEIDRKLLGLGIGGEVEQLLGALSEEERATFAQLAEQIHIDTTGLAESCFKKS
;
A
#
# COMPACT_ATOMS: atom_id res chain seq x y z
N MET A 1 12.68 1.09 -43.90
CA MET A 1 12.32 1.59 -42.55
C MET A 1 10.81 1.71 -42.51
N ILE A 2 10.16 1.24 -41.45
CA ILE A 2 8.70 1.30 -41.29
C ILE A 2 8.39 2.48 -40.36
N ARG A 3 7.28 3.19 -40.58
CA ARG A 3 6.86 4.34 -39.77
C ARG A 3 5.84 3.91 -38.72
N CYS A 4 6.06 4.33 -37.47
CA CYS A 4 5.11 4.12 -36.38
C CYS A 4 3.90 5.04 -36.55
N ASP A 5 2.69 4.49 -36.48
CA ASP A 5 1.44 5.26 -36.68
C ASP A 5 1.15 6.23 -35.52
N PHE A 6 1.81 6.05 -34.37
CA PHE A 6 1.51 6.80 -33.15
C PHE A 6 2.48 7.96 -32.89
N CYS A 7 3.78 7.72 -33.11
CA CYS A 7 4.86 8.71 -32.88
C CYS A 7 5.58 9.16 -34.15
N SER A 8 5.14 8.69 -35.34
CA SER A 8 5.71 9.03 -36.65
C SER A 8 7.20 8.75 -36.84
N THR A 9 7.83 8.06 -35.89
CA THR A 9 9.25 7.70 -35.91
C THR A 9 9.47 6.48 -36.80
N GLU A 10 10.54 6.53 -37.59
CA GLU A 10 10.93 5.43 -38.47
C GLU A 10 11.88 4.47 -37.76
N ARG A 11 11.57 3.17 -37.79
CA ARG A 11 12.43 2.11 -37.24
C ARG A 11 12.57 0.94 -38.20
N ARG A 12 13.64 0.15 -38.01
CA ARG A 12 13.88 -1.08 -38.80
C ARG A 12 12.97 -2.22 -38.37
N GLU A 13 12.68 -2.31 -37.07
CA GLU A 13 11.80 -3.31 -36.48
C GLU A 13 10.60 -2.62 -35.82
N GLN A 14 9.40 -3.08 -36.16
CA GLN A 14 8.14 -2.58 -35.59
C GLN A 14 7.20 -3.75 -35.35
N TYR A 15 6.38 -3.59 -34.32
CA TYR A 15 5.32 -4.53 -33.98
C TYR A 15 4.02 -4.12 -34.67
N LYS A 16 3.15 -5.08 -34.93
CA LYS A 16 1.85 -4.87 -35.59
C LYS A 16 0.73 -5.28 -34.65
N CYS A 17 -0.24 -4.39 -34.43
CA CYS A 17 -1.40 -4.72 -33.60
C CYS A 17 -2.29 -5.74 -34.35
N PRO A 18 -2.68 -6.87 -33.74
CA PRO A 18 -3.54 -7.86 -34.39
C PRO A 18 -5.00 -7.40 -34.56
N ARG A 19 -5.43 -6.38 -33.80
CA ARG A 19 -6.82 -5.86 -33.84
C ARG A 19 -7.01 -4.83 -34.95
N CYS A 20 -6.12 -3.83 -35.03
CA CYS A 20 -6.25 -2.71 -35.96
C CYS A 20 -5.21 -2.70 -37.08
N ASN A 21 -4.26 -3.65 -37.08
CA ASN A 21 -3.16 -3.74 -38.04
C ASN A 21 -2.18 -2.55 -38.08
N ALA A 22 -2.27 -1.62 -37.12
CA ALA A 22 -1.36 -0.48 -37.01
C ALA A 22 0.05 -0.90 -36.55
N ASN A 23 1.07 -0.21 -37.07
CA ASN A 23 2.47 -0.44 -36.72
C ASN A 23 2.89 0.45 -35.55
N TYR A 24 3.53 -0.13 -34.55
CA TYR A 24 4.06 0.57 -33.39
C TYR A 24 5.50 0.19 -33.08
N CYS A 25 6.29 1.16 -32.62
CA CYS A 25 7.71 0.95 -32.35
C CYS A 25 8.05 0.56 -30.91
N SER A 26 7.11 0.68 -29.96
CA SER A 26 7.30 0.37 -28.54
C SER A 26 5.98 0.25 -27.80
N LEU A 27 6.01 -0.33 -26.59
CA LEU A 27 4.85 -0.40 -25.70
C LEU A 27 4.25 0.97 -25.37
N ARG A 28 5.06 2.03 -25.32
CA ARG A 28 4.56 3.41 -25.13
C ARG A 28 3.63 3.83 -26.27
N CYS A 29 3.95 3.44 -27.50
CA CYS A 29 3.07 3.72 -28.66
C CYS A 29 1.83 2.82 -28.65
N TYR A 30 1.97 1.56 -28.23
CA TYR A 30 0.83 0.64 -28.06
C TYR A 30 -0.18 1.11 -27.01
N ARG A 31 0.29 1.71 -25.91
CA ARG A 31 -0.54 2.26 -24.81
C ARG A 31 -0.85 3.76 -24.97
N SER A 32 -0.54 4.34 -26.13
CA SER A 32 -0.81 5.76 -26.36
C SER A 32 -2.31 6.03 -26.46
N GLU A 33 -2.73 7.24 -26.17
CA GLU A 33 -4.14 7.66 -26.27
C GLU A 33 -4.73 7.41 -27.67
N LYS A 34 -3.91 7.54 -28.71
CA LYS A 34 -4.28 7.23 -30.10
C LYS A 34 -4.59 5.75 -30.35
N HIS A 35 -4.10 4.85 -29.48
CA HIS A 35 -4.32 3.40 -29.55
C HIS A 35 -5.08 2.86 -28.32
N SER A 36 -5.70 3.74 -27.52
CA SER A 36 -6.37 3.38 -26.26
C SER A 36 -7.43 2.31 -26.49
N ASN A 37 -8.29 2.46 -27.49
CA ASN A 37 -9.40 1.55 -27.79
C ASN A 37 -8.94 0.08 -27.98
N CYS A 38 -7.87 -0.16 -28.73
CA CYS A 38 -7.33 -1.51 -28.92
C CYS A 38 -6.59 -2.03 -27.68
N SER A 39 -5.84 -1.16 -26.99
CA SER A 39 -5.13 -1.57 -25.78
C SER A 39 -6.09 -1.89 -24.62
N GLU A 40 -7.10 -1.06 -24.38
CA GLU A 40 -8.07 -1.19 -23.30
C GLU A 40 -9.02 -2.36 -23.52
N SER A 41 -9.50 -2.55 -24.76
CA SER A 41 -10.32 -3.73 -25.08
C SER A 41 -9.55 -5.03 -24.83
N PHE A 42 -8.27 -5.08 -25.22
CA PHE A 42 -7.41 -6.22 -24.90
C PHE A 42 -7.25 -6.43 -23.39
N TYR A 43 -6.94 -5.38 -22.62
CA TYR A 43 -6.82 -5.50 -21.16
C TYR A 43 -8.13 -5.97 -20.51
N LYS A 44 -9.26 -5.41 -20.93
CA LYS A 44 -10.58 -5.79 -20.42
C LYS A 44 -10.89 -7.26 -20.70
N GLU A 45 -10.60 -7.73 -21.90
CA GLU A 45 -10.77 -9.14 -22.26
C GLU A 45 -9.86 -10.06 -21.45
N CYS A 46 -8.58 -9.71 -21.27
CA CYS A 46 -7.67 -10.49 -20.44
C CYS A 46 -8.15 -10.57 -18.98
N ILE A 47 -8.65 -9.47 -18.41
CA ILE A 47 -9.19 -9.46 -17.05
C ILE A 47 -10.45 -10.31 -16.98
N LYS A 48 -11.36 -10.16 -17.94
CA LYS A 48 -12.61 -10.93 -18.01
C LYS A 48 -12.32 -12.43 -18.11
N GLU A 49 -11.41 -12.82 -18.99
CA GLU A 49 -10.97 -14.21 -19.15
C GLU A 49 -10.34 -14.75 -17.87
N GLN A 50 -9.51 -13.96 -17.17
CA GLN A 50 -8.96 -14.37 -15.88
C GLN A 50 -10.02 -14.50 -14.78
N LEU A 51 -11.03 -13.64 -14.76
CA LEU A 51 -12.14 -13.73 -13.80
C LEU A 51 -13.04 -14.93 -14.10
N GLU A 52 -13.35 -15.19 -15.37
CA GLU A 52 -14.15 -16.33 -15.80
C GLU A 52 -13.39 -17.66 -15.65
N GLY A 53 -12.09 -17.68 -15.95
CA GLY A 53 -11.21 -18.84 -15.79
C GLY A 53 -10.85 -19.16 -14.34
N ARG A 54 -11.02 -18.21 -13.42
CA ARG A 54 -10.97 -18.43 -11.96
C ARG A 54 -12.34 -18.82 -11.38
N HIS A 55 -13.28 -19.30 -12.20
CA HIS A 55 -14.42 -20.04 -11.66
C HIS A 55 -13.87 -21.30 -10.99
N PHE A 56 -13.78 -21.24 -9.66
CA PHE A 56 -13.38 -22.29 -8.73
C PHE A 56 -13.66 -23.69 -9.32
N GLU A 57 -12.62 -24.49 -9.56
CA GLU A 57 -12.71 -25.93 -9.86
C GLU A 57 -13.17 -26.70 -8.61
N GLY A 58 -14.28 -26.26 -8.02
CA GLY A 58 -14.91 -26.87 -6.86
C GLY A 58 -16.41 -26.72 -6.99
N GLY A 59 -17.05 -27.71 -7.60
CA GLY A 59 -18.49 -27.92 -7.52
C GLY A 59 -19.28 -27.59 -8.78
N SER A 60 -19.47 -28.63 -9.60
CA SER A 60 -20.72 -28.99 -10.29
C SER A 60 -21.84 -27.95 -10.47
N GLU A 61 -22.25 -27.80 -11.74
CA GLU A 61 -23.62 -27.57 -12.22
C GLU A 61 -24.56 -26.64 -11.43
N LYS A 62 -24.83 -25.47 -12.04
CA LYS A 62 -26.13 -24.77 -11.98
C LYS A 62 -26.67 -24.44 -10.57
N GLN A 63 -25.83 -24.26 -9.56
CA GLN A 63 -26.26 -23.48 -8.40
C GLN A 63 -26.19 -22.00 -8.76
N LYS A 64 -27.36 -21.36 -8.90
CA LYS A 64 -27.45 -19.90 -8.79
C LYS A 64 -26.69 -19.53 -7.52
N GLN A 65 -25.58 -18.83 -7.65
CA GLN A 65 -24.86 -18.33 -6.50
C GLN A 65 -25.82 -17.37 -5.79
N ASP A 66 -26.29 -17.78 -4.61
CA ASP A 66 -27.09 -16.90 -3.78
C ASP A 66 -26.30 -15.62 -3.54
N THR A 67 -26.97 -14.47 -3.66
CA THR A 67 -26.35 -13.20 -3.27
C THR A 67 -25.99 -13.25 -1.78
N PHE A 68 -25.01 -12.46 -1.35
CA PHE A 68 -24.62 -12.39 0.06
C PHE A 68 -25.85 -12.15 0.97
N GLU A 69 -26.77 -11.28 0.54
CA GLU A 69 -27.99 -10.96 1.28
C GLU A 69 -28.94 -12.17 1.41
N GLU A 70 -29.13 -12.94 0.33
CA GLU A 70 -29.92 -14.18 0.39
C GLU A 70 -29.28 -15.22 1.31
N ARG A 71 -27.95 -15.38 1.22
CA ARG A 71 -27.24 -16.33 2.06
C ARG A 71 -27.29 -15.95 3.54
N MET A 72 -27.19 -14.66 3.84
CA MET A 72 -27.34 -14.15 5.21
C MET A 72 -28.76 -14.36 5.75
N LYS A 73 -29.80 -14.16 4.92
CA LYS A 73 -31.19 -14.46 5.32
C LYS A 73 -31.39 -15.94 5.62
N LYS A 74 -30.82 -16.84 4.81
CA LYS A 74 -30.88 -18.30 5.07
C LYS A 74 -30.19 -18.66 6.39
N TYR A 75 -29.06 -18.03 6.72
CA TYR A 75 -28.38 -18.23 8.01
C TYR A 75 -29.25 -17.78 9.19
N LEU A 76 -29.84 -16.58 9.12
CA LEU A 76 -30.73 -16.07 10.17
C LEU A 76 -31.99 -16.92 10.33
N ASN A 77 -32.48 -17.51 9.25
CA ASN A 77 -33.60 -18.44 9.26
C ASN A 77 -33.22 -19.85 9.75
N GLY A 78 -31.93 -20.12 10.01
CA GLY A 78 -31.42 -21.41 10.45
C GLY A 78 -31.38 -22.48 9.35
N GLU A 79 -31.49 -22.09 8.07
CA GLU A 79 -31.43 -23.01 6.94
C GLU A 79 -29.99 -23.42 6.58
N ILE A 80 -28.99 -22.66 7.05
CA ILE A 80 -27.56 -22.97 6.94
C ILE A 80 -26.87 -22.67 8.28
N GLU A 81 -25.99 -23.58 8.71
CA GLU A 81 -25.29 -23.49 10.02
C GLU A 81 -24.00 -22.66 9.92
N ASP A 82 -23.39 -22.59 8.73
CA ASP A 82 -22.12 -21.88 8.52
C ASP A 82 -22.33 -20.40 8.14
N LEU A 83 -21.64 -19.50 8.84
CA LEU A 83 -21.69 -18.06 8.58
C LEU A 83 -21.12 -17.74 7.18
N PRO A 84 -21.84 -16.97 6.33
CA PRO A 84 -21.37 -16.62 4.99
C PRO A 84 -20.04 -15.84 5.04
N GLY A 85 -18.96 -16.42 4.51
CA GLY A 85 -17.64 -15.79 4.47
C GLY A 85 -16.62 -16.31 5.49
N ALA A 86 -17.01 -17.25 6.36
CA ALA A 86 -16.16 -17.76 7.44
C ALA A 86 -15.29 -18.99 7.08
N SER A 87 -15.23 -19.43 5.81
CA SER A 87 -14.40 -20.59 5.44
C SER A 87 -13.54 -20.37 4.20
N ALA A 88 -12.26 -20.06 4.46
CA ALA A 88 -11.11 -20.62 3.76
C ALA A 88 -9.79 -20.46 4.56
N SER A 89 -9.76 -20.91 5.81
CA SER A 89 -8.52 -21.39 6.46
C SER A 89 -8.87 -22.10 7.76
N GLY A 90 -8.75 -23.43 7.75
CA GLY A 90 -9.13 -24.27 8.87
C GLY A 90 -8.32 -24.00 10.13
N ALA A 91 -9.03 -23.89 11.24
CA ALA A 91 -8.59 -24.38 12.54
C ALA A 91 -9.84 -24.62 13.38
N ALA A 92 -10.15 -25.88 13.62
CA ALA A 92 -11.01 -26.25 14.73
C ALA A 92 -10.28 -25.82 16.02
N GLY A 93 -10.84 -24.84 16.72
CA GLY A 93 -10.39 -24.38 18.01
C GLY A 93 -11.52 -23.56 18.61
N GLU A 94 -12.21 -24.17 19.56
CA GLU A 94 -13.13 -23.55 20.52
C GLU A 94 -12.88 -22.05 20.76
N GLY A 95 -13.66 -21.20 20.10
CA GLY A 95 -13.71 -19.77 20.37
C GLY A 95 -14.92 -19.48 21.25
N GLU A 96 -14.66 -19.10 22.49
CA GLU A 96 -15.67 -18.59 23.42
C GLU A 96 -16.45 -17.42 22.79
N PRO A 97 -17.77 -17.33 23.00
CA PRO A 97 -18.53 -16.17 22.59
C PRO A 97 -18.04 -14.95 23.38
N LEU A 98 -17.45 -13.99 22.68
CA LEU A 98 -17.09 -12.69 23.25
C LEU A 98 -18.38 -11.96 23.63
N ASP A 99 -18.78 -12.08 24.89
CA ASP A 99 -19.87 -11.29 25.48
C ASP A 99 -19.34 -9.88 25.72
N SER A 100 -19.78 -8.97 24.87
CA SER A 100 -19.43 -7.56 24.93
C SER A 100 -20.53 -6.82 25.69
N ASP A 101 -20.52 -6.91 27.03
CA ASP A 101 -20.96 -5.88 28.00
C ASP A 101 -20.95 -6.47 29.43
N ASP A 102 -19.89 -6.25 30.23
CA ASP A 102 -20.05 -6.22 31.70
C ASP A 102 -18.95 -5.39 32.39
N GLU A 103 -19.38 -4.65 33.41
CA GLU A 103 -18.77 -3.48 34.01
C GLU A 103 -17.42 -3.72 34.73
N GLU A 104 -16.51 -2.74 34.61
CA GLU A 104 -15.34 -2.51 35.48
C GLU A 104 -15.71 -2.57 36.97
N PRO A 105 -14.86 -3.09 37.89
CA PRO A 105 -13.91 -2.17 38.54
C PRO A 105 -12.59 -2.77 39.06
N GLU A 106 -11.52 -1.99 38.93
CA GLU A 106 -10.45 -1.79 39.93
C GLU A 106 -9.60 -3.03 40.30
N GLY A 107 -8.36 -3.08 39.78
CA GLY A 107 -7.40 -4.03 40.34
C GLY A 107 -6.05 -4.18 39.64
N SER A 108 -5.32 -3.08 39.39
CA SER A 108 -3.84 -3.05 39.32
C SER A 108 -3.16 -4.33 38.79
N CYS A 109 -3.20 -4.56 37.48
CA CYS A 109 -2.30 -5.53 36.86
C CYS A 109 -0.90 -4.89 36.72
N SER A 110 -0.12 -5.03 37.79
CA SER A 110 1.29 -4.68 37.80
C SER A 110 2.07 -5.65 36.92
N PHE A 111 2.16 -5.37 35.61
CA PHE A 111 3.26 -5.82 34.75
C PHE A 111 3.69 -4.73 33.76
N PRO A 112 4.37 -3.66 34.24
CA PRO A 112 4.92 -2.63 33.38
C PRO A 112 6.31 -3.08 32.89
N SER A 113 6.44 -3.53 31.64
CA SER A 113 7.73 -3.60 30.90
C SER A 113 7.57 -3.97 29.42
N LYS A 114 6.76 -4.99 29.10
CA LYS A 114 6.72 -5.57 27.74
C LYS A 114 5.84 -4.83 26.74
N GLU A 115 4.83 -4.09 27.21
CA GLU A 115 3.95 -3.31 26.34
C GLU A 115 4.68 -2.11 25.73
N ASN A 116 5.56 -1.45 26.50
CA ASN A 116 6.40 -0.37 25.98
C ASN A 116 7.42 -0.87 24.95
N GLU A 117 8.00 -2.06 25.17
CA GLU A 117 8.95 -2.66 24.23
C GLU A 117 8.27 -3.04 22.91
N TYR A 118 7.05 -3.58 22.97
CA TYR A 118 6.24 -3.86 21.78
C TYR A 118 5.86 -2.58 21.03
N LEU A 119 5.37 -1.55 21.74
CA LEU A 119 5.02 -0.28 21.12
C LEU A 119 6.24 0.41 20.49
N GLN A 120 7.39 0.35 21.15
CA GLN A 120 8.64 0.88 20.62
C GLN A 120 9.06 0.13 19.35
N LYS A 121 8.94 -1.20 19.34
CA LYS A 121 9.24 -2.03 18.18
C LYS A 121 8.30 -1.77 17.01
N VAL A 122 7.00 -1.60 17.28
CA VAL A 122 6.01 -1.25 16.24
C VAL A 122 6.30 0.12 15.65
N VAL A 123 6.66 1.10 16.48
CA VAL A 123 7.03 2.44 16.02
C VAL A 123 8.31 2.40 15.17
N GLU A 124 9.34 1.68 15.60
CA GLU A 124 10.59 1.52 14.85
C GLU A 124 10.37 0.82 13.50
N GLU A 125 9.63 -0.30 13.50
CA GLU A 125 9.31 -1.09 12.30
C GLU A 125 8.42 -0.31 11.31
N THR A 126 7.47 0.48 11.79
CA THR A 126 6.65 1.32 10.92
C THR A 126 7.43 2.51 10.34
N ILE A 127 8.39 3.08 11.07
CA ILE A 127 9.21 4.20 10.58
C ILE A 127 10.18 3.74 9.49
N ASP A 128 10.74 2.54 9.60
CA ASP A 128 11.64 1.98 8.57
C ASP A 128 10.94 1.82 7.20
N ASP A 129 9.66 1.43 7.20
CA ASP A 129 8.83 1.35 5.97
C ASP A 129 8.52 2.73 5.36
N TYR A 130 8.70 3.82 6.11
CA TYR A 130 8.53 5.21 5.68
C TYR A 130 9.86 5.94 5.44
N VAL A 131 10.99 5.23 5.36
CA VAL A 131 12.23 5.80 4.82
C VAL A 131 12.00 6.04 3.33
N LEU A 132 11.40 7.19 3.01
CA LEU A 132 11.27 7.65 1.65
C LEU A 132 12.68 7.77 1.09
N ASP A 133 12.96 7.06 0.00
CA ASP A 133 14.21 7.23 -0.74
C ASP A 133 14.43 8.73 -1.00
N GLU A 134 15.69 9.20 -0.93
CA GLU A 134 16.06 10.60 -1.21
C GLU A 134 15.42 11.10 -2.52
N ASP A 135 15.36 10.21 -3.54
CA ASP A 135 14.70 10.45 -4.81
C ASP A 135 13.17 10.68 -4.72
N GLU A 136 12.49 10.06 -3.76
CA GLU A 136 11.06 10.27 -3.52
C GLU A 136 10.82 11.59 -2.77
N ILE A 137 11.68 11.92 -1.81
CA ILE A 137 11.65 13.20 -1.10
C ILE A 137 11.84 14.34 -2.11
N ASP A 138 12.84 14.23 -2.98
CA ASP A 138 13.10 15.21 -4.05
C ASP A 138 11.93 15.34 -5.01
N ARG A 139 11.33 14.22 -5.44
CA ARG A 139 10.14 14.25 -6.31
C ARG A 139 8.96 14.96 -5.66
N LYS A 140 8.75 14.77 -4.35
CA LYS A 140 7.68 15.44 -3.59
C LYS A 140 7.96 16.93 -3.43
N LEU A 141 9.19 17.30 -3.06
CA LEU A 141 9.62 18.70 -2.91
C LEU A 141 9.51 19.47 -4.23
N LEU A 142 9.97 18.86 -5.34
CA LEU A 142 9.83 19.42 -6.69
C LEU A 142 8.37 19.62 -7.08
N GLY A 143 7.48 18.71 -6.69
CA GLY A 143 6.03 18.85 -6.88
C GLY A 143 5.42 20.03 -6.13
N LEU A 144 6.00 20.42 -4.99
CA LEU A 144 5.66 21.60 -4.21
C LEU A 144 6.38 22.88 -4.69
N GLY A 145 7.23 22.78 -5.72
CA GLY A 145 8.04 23.88 -6.23
C GLY A 145 9.23 24.25 -5.34
N ILE A 146 9.58 23.40 -4.38
CA ILE A 146 10.72 23.55 -3.48
C ILE A 146 11.85 22.71 -4.06
N GLY A 147 12.99 23.32 -4.42
CA GLY A 147 14.17 22.57 -4.86
C GLY A 147 14.89 21.89 -3.69
N GLY A 148 15.81 20.98 -4.01
CA GLY A 148 16.65 20.31 -3.00
C GLY A 148 17.75 21.19 -2.39
N GLU A 149 17.79 22.49 -2.72
CA GLU A 149 18.76 23.42 -2.16
C GLU A 149 18.37 23.79 -0.71
N VAL A 150 19.34 23.72 0.20
CA VAL A 150 19.15 23.94 1.65
C VAL A 150 18.50 25.30 1.95
N GLU A 151 18.88 26.36 1.24
CA GLU A 151 18.30 27.70 1.43
C GLU A 151 16.82 27.76 1.03
N GLN A 152 16.44 27.03 -0.03
CA GLN A 152 15.05 26.96 -0.48
C GLN A 152 14.19 26.17 0.50
N LEU A 153 14.74 25.07 1.04
CA LEU A 153 14.08 24.25 2.07
C LEU A 153 13.86 25.05 3.36
N LEU A 154 14.89 25.73 3.86
CA LEU A 154 14.79 26.56 5.06
C LEU A 154 13.91 27.81 4.85
N GLY A 155 13.83 28.32 3.61
CA GLY A 155 12.97 29.43 3.24
C GLY A 155 11.49 29.06 3.13
N ALA A 156 11.17 27.79 2.92
CA ALA A 156 9.79 27.29 2.87
C ALA A 156 9.17 27.09 4.27
N LEU A 157 9.99 27.01 5.32
CA LEU A 157 9.55 26.86 6.71
C LEU A 157 9.18 28.20 7.34
N SER A 158 8.20 28.20 8.24
CA SER A 158 7.90 29.34 9.12
C SER A 158 9.04 29.58 10.12
N GLU A 159 9.03 30.74 10.78
CA GLU A 159 10.04 31.08 11.78
C GLU A 159 10.05 30.10 12.97
N GLU A 160 8.87 29.62 13.38
CA GLU A 160 8.70 28.63 14.44
C GLU A 160 9.23 27.25 14.01
N GLU A 161 8.90 26.80 12.80
CA GLU A 161 9.39 25.53 12.23
C GLU A 161 10.91 25.55 12.02
N ARG A 162 11.46 26.68 11.57
CA ARG A 162 12.92 26.81 11.41
C ARG A 162 13.64 26.78 12.75
N ALA A 163 13.07 27.36 13.80
CA ALA A 163 13.65 27.33 15.14
C ALA A 163 13.64 25.91 15.72
N THR A 164 12.54 25.18 15.56
CA THR A 164 12.44 23.77 15.99
C THR A 164 13.40 22.87 15.22
N PHE A 165 13.52 23.06 13.90
CA PHE A 165 14.51 22.34 13.09
C PHE A 165 15.95 22.61 13.54
N ALA A 166 16.29 23.87 13.86
CA ALA A 166 17.62 24.21 14.35
C ALA A 166 17.94 23.54 15.70
N GLN A 167 16.97 23.51 16.62
CA GLN A 167 17.11 22.80 17.90
C GLN A 167 17.30 21.29 17.71
N LEU A 168 16.53 20.69 16.80
CA LEU A 168 16.66 19.27 16.48
C LEU A 168 18.03 18.94 15.86
N ALA A 169 18.51 19.78 14.94
CA ALA A 169 19.82 19.61 14.32
C ALA A 169 20.95 19.69 15.35
N GLU A 170 20.85 20.61 16.32
CA GLU A 170 21.80 20.72 17.43
C GLU A 170 21.75 19.48 18.33
N GLN A 171 20.55 18.98 18.66
CA GLN A 171 20.39 17.76 19.46
C GLN A 171 21.01 16.54 18.77
N ILE A 172 20.73 16.34 17.48
CA ILE A 172 21.32 15.26 16.68
C ILE A 172 22.85 15.39 16.62
N HIS A 173 23.38 16.61 16.49
CA HIS A 173 24.82 16.84 16.50
C HIS A 173 25.45 16.45 17.84
N ILE A 174 24.81 16.79 18.95
CA ILE A 174 25.28 16.42 20.30
C ILE A 174 25.26 14.90 20.49
N ASP A 175 24.17 14.24 20.07
CA ASP A 175 23.98 12.79 20.23
C ASP A 175 24.97 11.99 19.36
N THR A 176 25.22 12.45 18.13
CA THR A 176 26.15 11.79 17.20
C THR A 176 27.62 12.03 17.53
N THR A 177 27.96 13.16 18.15
CA THR A 177 29.34 13.48 18.55
C THR A 177 29.69 13.00 19.96
N GLY A 178 28.71 12.55 20.74
CA GLY A 178 28.92 12.11 22.13
C GLY A 178 29.36 13.22 23.08
N LEU A 179 29.20 14.50 22.70
CA LEU A 179 29.63 15.65 23.49
C LEU A 179 28.91 15.76 24.85
N ALA A 180 27.74 15.12 24.99
CA ALA A 180 26.98 15.07 26.24
C ALA A 180 27.44 13.95 27.22
N GLU A 181 28.23 12.97 26.77
CA GLU A 181 28.71 11.91 27.65
C GLU A 181 29.93 12.39 28.47
N SER A 182 29.68 12.92 29.66
CA SER A 182 30.75 13.26 30.60
C SER A 182 31.57 12.00 30.94
N CYS A 183 32.82 11.97 30.46
CA CYS A 183 33.82 10.94 30.79
C CYS A 183 34.18 10.91 32.30
N PHE A 184 33.75 11.92 33.07
CA PHE A 184 33.90 11.95 34.52
C PHE A 184 32.59 11.52 35.18
N LYS A 185 32.46 10.22 35.44
CA LYS A 185 31.49 9.74 36.45
C LYS A 185 32.03 10.19 37.81
N LYS A 186 31.26 11.00 38.55
CA LYS A 186 31.57 11.35 39.95
C LYS A 186 31.65 10.05 40.76
N SER A 187 32.87 9.70 41.17
CA SER A 187 33.19 8.67 42.17
C SER A 187 32.71 9.05 43.55
#